data_AF-A0A2A2T9W2-F1
#
_entry.id   AF-A0A2A2T9W2-F1
#
_cell.length_a   1.000
_cell.length_b   1.000
_cell.length_c   1.000
_cell.angle_alpha   90.00
_cell.angle_beta   90.00
_cell.angle_gamma   90.00
#
_symmetry.space_group_name_H-M   'P 1'
#
loop_
_entity.id
_entity.type
_entity.pdbx_description
1 polymer ?
#
loop_
_entity_poly.entity_id
_entity_poly.type
_entity_poly.pdbx_seq_one_letter_code
_entity_poly.pdbx_strand_id
1 'polypeptide(L)'
;MGKEEQLLEYWRDLPPEAKEQVLALAKSLKPPSTEKEFTPQTPLAQKLWSIRQRAIASGMQLLTESELEQELAERRGGYNEF
;
A
#
# COMPACT_ATOMS: atom_id res chain seq x y z
N MET A 1 -24.87 -19.16 15.24
CA MET A 1 -24.64 -17.83 14.65
C MET A 1 -23.17 -17.64 14.39
N GLY A 2 -22.83 -17.04 13.26
CA GLY A 2 -21.48 -16.57 12.97
C GLY A 2 -21.10 -15.37 13.85
N LYS A 3 -19.79 -15.12 13.99
CA LYS A 3 -19.28 -13.97 14.75
C LYS A 3 -19.75 -12.63 14.15
N GLU A 4 -19.90 -12.57 12.82
CA GLU A 4 -20.38 -11.38 12.11
C GLU A 4 -21.85 -11.08 12.42
N GLU A 5 -22.69 -12.12 12.48
CA GLU A 5 -24.12 -11.99 12.81
C GLU A 5 -24.32 -11.43 14.23
N GLN A 6 -23.54 -11.94 15.20
CA GLN A 6 -23.57 -11.46 16.58
C GLN A 6 -23.16 -9.98 16.68
N LEU A 7 -22.12 -9.57 15.95
CA LEU A 7 -21.69 -8.16 15.93
C LEU A 7 -22.77 -7.24 15.35
N LEU A 8 -23.50 -7.67 14.33
CA LEU A 8 -24.60 -6.91 13.74
C LEU A 8 -25.79 -6.78 14.70
N GLU A 9 -26.09 -7.84 15.46
CA GLU A 9 -27.12 -7.82 16.49
C GLU A 9 -26.75 -6.82 17.60
N TYR A 10 -25.55 -6.93 18.18
CA TYR A 10 -25.04 -5.97 19.16
C TYR A 10 -25.03 -4.54 18.63
N TRP A 11 -24.58 -4.33 17.38
CA TRP A 11 -24.54 -3.01 16.76
C TRP A 11 -25.93 -2.37 16.65
N ARG A 12 -26.98 -3.14 16.34
CA ARG A 12 -28.34 -2.60 16.18
C ARG A 12 -28.88 -2.03 17.50
N ASP A 13 -28.64 -2.72 18.60
CA ASP A 13 -29.15 -2.39 19.93
C ASP A 13 -28.39 -1.26 20.64
N LEU A 14 -27.24 -0.83 20.12
CA LEU A 14 -26.46 0.25 20.72
C LEU A 14 -27.10 1.64 20.54
N PRO A 15 -26.99 2.51 21.56
CA PRO A 15 -27.34 3.93 21.41
C PRO A 15 -26.36 4.65 20.46
N PRO A 16 -26.76 5.81 19.89
CA PRO A 16 -25.95 6.55 18.91
C PRO A 16 -24.51 6.84 19.37
N GLU A 17 -24.34 7.19 20.65
CA GLU A 17 -23.04 7.54 21.23
C GLU A 17 -22.10 6.32 21.27
N ALA A 18 -22.63 5.14 21.55
CA ALA A 18 -21.85 3.91 21.57
C ALA A 18 -21.50 3.42 20.16
N LYS A 19 -22.40 3.65 19.17
CA LYS A 19 -22.11 3.41 17.75
C LYS A 19 -20.93 4.25 17.27
N GLU A 20 -20.85 5.53 17.67
CA GLU A 20 -19.71 6.38 17.36
C GLU A 20 -18.39 5.86 17.95
N GLN A 21 -18.41 5.39 19.20
CA GLN A 21 -17.23 4.81 19.85
C GLN A 21 -16.74 3.55 19.15
N VAL A 22 -17.65 2.66 18.74
CA VAL A 22 -17.30 1.45 17.98
C VAL A 22 -16.73 1.80 16.61
N LEU A 23 -17.24 2.83 15.93
CA LEU A 23 -16.65 3.32 14.67
C LEU A 23 -15.25 3.91 14.87
N ALA A 24 -15.04 4.65 15.96
CA ALA A 24 -13.73 5.19 16.30
C ALA A 24 -12.72 4.06 16.57
N LEU A 25 -13.13 3.04 17.33
CA LEU A 25 -12.32 1.84 17.57
C LEU A 25 -12.02 1.11 16.26
N ALA A 26 -13.01 0.84 15.41
CA ALA A 26 -12.81 0.18 14.13
C ALA A 26 -11.82 0.93 13.23
N LYS A 27 -11.88 2.27 13.21
CA LYS A 27 -10.91 3.11 12.50
C LYS A 27 -9.50 2.99 13.08
N SER A 28 -9.35 2.91 14.41
CA SER A 28 -8.05 2.74 15.06
C SER A 28 -7.44 1.34 14.86
N LEU A 29 -8.29 0.33 14.69
CA LEU A 29 -7.86 -1.05 14.42
C LEU A 29 -7.47 -1.26 12.96
N LYS A 30 -7.85 -0.34 12.06
CA LYS A 30 -7.37 -0.37 10.69
C LYS A 30 -5.84 -0.27 10.77
N PRO A 31 -5.09 -1.31 10.36
CA PRO A 31 -3.64 -1.22 10.37
C PRO A 31 -3.26 0.03 9.58
N PRO A 32 -2.20 0.76 9.98
CA PRO A 32 -1.66 1.80 9.12
C PRO A 32 -1.48 1.15 7.75
N SER A 33 -2.07 1.74 6.72
CA SER A 33 -1.95 1.25 5.35
C SER A 33 -0.49 0.84 5.17
N THR A 34 -0.24 -0.45 4.94
CA THR A 34 1.13 -1.00 4.80
C THR A 34 1.87 -0.34 3.64
N GLU A 35 1.13 0.35 2.79
CA GLU A 35 1.58 1.40 1.89
C GLU A 35 1.92 2.67 2.69
N LYS A 36 3.03 2.65 3.45
CA LYS A 36 3.70 3.92 3.73
C LYS A 36 4.14 4.47 2.38
N GLU A 37 3.41 5.47 1.89
CA GLU A 37 3.76 6.19 0.68
C GLU A 37 5.22 6.67 0.83
N PHE A 38 6.04 6.38 -0.18
CA PHE A 38 7.47 6.69 -0.13
C PHE A 38 7.68 8.20 -0.11
N THR A 39 8.17 8.72 1.04
CA THR A 39 8.50 10.15 1.18
C THR A 39 10.01 10.37 1.00
N PRO A 40 10.46 10.99 -0.10
CA PRO A 40 11.87 11.23 -0.35
C PRO A 40 12.49 12.24 0.62
N GLN A 41 13.53 11.83 1.35
CA GLN A 41 14.15 12.64 2.41
C GLN A 41 15.30 13.54 1.93
N THR A 42 15.96 13.20 0.83
CA THR A 42 17.11 13.96 0.32
C THR A 42 16.72 14.81 -0.90
N PRO A 43 17.41 15.91 -1.18
CA PRO A 43 17.16 16.71 -2.39
C PRO A 43 17.26 15.89 -3.68
N LEU A 44 18.21 14.94 -3.73
CA LEU A 44 18.36 14.02 -4.86
C LEU A 44 17.15 13.09 -4.97
N ALA A 45 16.73 12.47 -3.86
CA ALA A 45 15.56 11.59 -3.86
C ALA A 45 14.29 12.33 -4.29
N GLN A 46 14.10 13.58 -3.83
CA GLN A 46 12.97 14.42 -4.23
C GLN A 46 12.97 14.70 -5.73
N LYS A 47 14.14 15.05 -6.28
CA LYS A 47 14.30 15.28 -7.73
C LYS A 47 13.99 14.02 -8.53
N LEU A 48 14.52 12.87 -8.13
CA LEU A 48 14.28 11.58 -8.79
C LEU A 48 12.81 11.17 -8.71
N TRP A 49 12.17 11.38 -7.55
CA TRP A 49 10.75 11.13 -7.38
C TRP A 49 9.91 12.00 -8.32
N SER A 50 10.17 13.30 -8.40
CA SER A 50 9.47 14.20 -9.33
C SER A 50 9.67 13.83 -10.80
N ILE A 51 10.85 13.30 -11.17
CA ILE A 51 11.08 12.77 -12.52
C ILE A 51 10.23 11.53 -12.77
N ARG A 52 10.23 10.57 -11.83
CA ARG A 52 9.42 9.34 -11.91
C ARG A 52 7.93 9.67 -12.07
N GLN A 53 7.40 10.57 -11.25
CA GLN A 53 5.99 10.96 -11.31
C GLN A 53 5.61 11.57 -12.67
N ARG A 54 6.45 12.45 -13.22
CA ARG A 54 6.23 13.00 -14.56
C ARG A 54 6.28 11.94 -15.66
N ALA A 55 7.19 10.97 -15.57
CA ALA A 55 7.28 9.90 -16.55
C ALA A 55 6.01 9.03 -16.56
N ILE A 56 5.53 8.64 -15.36
CA ILE A 56 4.30 7.86 -15.20
C ILE A 56 3.09 8.65 -15.73
N ALA A 57 3.00 9.95 -15.40
CA ALA A 57 1.92 10.81 -15.90
C ALA A 57 1.92 10.94 -17.44
N SER A 58 3.09 10.86 -18.06
CA SER A 58 3.25 10.82 -19.53
C SER A 58 2.98 9.45 -20.15
N GLY A 59 2.52 8.46 -19.37
CA GLY A 59 2.14 7.14 -19.85
C GLY A 59 3.24 6.08 -19.75
N MET A 60 4.37 6.35 -19.10
CA MET A 60 5.37 5.33 -18.83
C MET A 60 4.83 4.32 -17.82
N GLN A 61 4.85 3.04 -18.21
CA GLN A 61 4.53 1.94 -17.30
C GLN A 61 5.79 1.53 -16.53
N LEU A 62 5.62 1.28 -15.23
CA LEU A 62 6.68 0.70 -14.42
C LEU A 62 6.75 -0.79 -14.70
N LEU A 63 7.97 -1.33 -14.66
CA LEU A 63 8.17 -2.77 -14.71
C LEU A 63 7.49 -3.44 -13.53
N THR A 64 6.88 -4.57 -13.81
CA THR A 64 6.51 -5.57 -12.81
C THR A 64 7.77 -6.19 -12.19
N GLU A 65 7.60 -6.89 -11.08
CA GLU A 65 8.70 -7.57 -10.39
C GLU A 65 9.43 -8.56 -11.32
N SER A 66 8.70 -9.36 -12.09
CA SER A 66 9.27 -10.30 -13.06
C SER A 66 10.03 -9.61 -14.19
N GLU A 67 9.51 -8.51 -14.73
CA GLU A 67 10.20 -7.75 -15.79
C GLU A 67 11.47 -7.10 -15.26
N LEU A 68 11.46 -6.66 -14.00
CA LEU A 68 12.64 -6.10 -13.34
C LEU A 68 13.71 -7.19 -13.12
N GLU A 69 13.34 -8.38 -12.67
CA GLU A 69 14.25 -9.51 -12.51
C GLU A 69 14.88 -9.92 -13.84
N GLN A 70 14.07 -9.98 -14.91
CA GLN A 70 14.56 -10.25 -16.25
C GLN A 70 15.56 -9.18 -16.71
N GLU A 71 15.24 -7.89 -16.55
CA GLU A 71 16.17 -6.81 -16.94
C GLU A 71 17.50 -6.90 -16.17
N LEU A 72 17.45 -7.23 -14.88
CA LEU A 72 18.64 -7.42 -14.05
C LEU A 72 19.51 -8.59 -14.54
N ALA A 73 18.89 -9.72 -14.90
CA ALA A 73 19.59 -10.88 -15.46
C ALA A 73 20.25 -10.56 -16.81
N GLU A 74 19.58 -9.80 -17.67
CA GLU A 74 20.04 -9.44 -19.01
C GLU A 74 21.15 -8.37 -19.01
N ARG A 75 21.02 -7.32 -18.19
CA ARG A 75 21.94 -6.16 -18.23
C ARG A 75 23.19 -6.31 -17.38
N ARG A 76 23.18 -7.17 -16.36
CA ARG A 76 24.31 -7.37 -15.44
C ARG A 76 25.04 -8.68 -15.65
N GLY A 77 25.12 -9.15 -16.89
CA GLY A 77 25.92 -10.31 -17.29
C GLY A 77 25.70 -11.48 -16.34
N GLY A 78 24.45 -11.97 -16.30
CA GLY A 78 24.00 -13.02 -15.40
C GLY A 78 25.11 -14.02 -15.08
N TYR A 79 25.41 -14.19 -13.80
CA TYR A 79 26.32 -15.23 -13.34
C TYR A 79 25.62 -16.57 -13.63
N ASN A 80 25.80 -17.07 -14.85
CA ASN A 80 25.50 -18.45 -15.19
C ASN A 80 26.57 -19.29 -14.48
N GLU A 81 26.26 -19.78 -13.29
CA GLU A 81 27.00 -20.92 -12.73
C GLU A 81 26.72 -22.11 -13.66
N PHE A 82 27.78 -22.57 -14.33
CA PHE A 82 27.81 -23.79 -15.14
C PHE A 82 27.70 -25.04 -14.26
#